data_AF-A0A946Y7H7-F1
#
_entry.id   AF-A0A946Y7H7-F1
#
_cell.length_a   1.000
_cell.length_b   1.000
_cell.length_c   1.000
_cell.angle_alpha   90.00
_cell.angle_beta   90.00
_cell.angle_gamma   90.00
#
_symmetry.space_group_name_H-M   'P 1'
#
loop_
_entity.id
_entity.type
_entity.pdbx_description
1 polymer ?
#
loop_
_entity_poly.entity_id
_entity_poly.type
_entity_poly.pdbx_seq_one_letter_code
_entity_poly.pdbx_strand_id
1 'polypeptide(L)'
;LMVILVPFLLITAVFSRLAILELNLPGSSTETVDPQDQTFNLEIIVRKDKIEIGDRNQGLLGIYPLTDDGEYDYEAVSTKLSELKDRYPQKTNASILLESDIEYDTLVQVMDRVRVEEEIEDESVVRNDLFPDISIGDAPVT
;
A
#
# COMPACT_ATOMS: atom_id res chain seq x y z
N LEU A 1 -3.13 -34.25 50.11
CA LEU A 1 -2.25 -34.54 48.94
C LEU A 1 -2.90 -34.21 47.58
N MET A 2 -4.21 -33.97 47.47
CA MET A 2 -4.89 -33.68 46.18
C MET A 2 -4.86 -32.20 45.75
N VAL A 3 -4.72 -31.26 46.70
CA VAL A 3 -4.88 -29.81 46.48
C VAL A 3 -3.72 -29.16 45.70
N ILE A 4 -2.53 -29.76 45.72
CA ILE A 4 -1.32 -29.22 45.08
C ILE A 4 -1.25 -29.50 43.57
N LEU A 5 -2.00 -30.48 43.07
CA LEU A 5 -1.97 -30.88 41.66
C LEU A 5 -2.72 -29.89 40.75
N VAL A 6 -3.79 -29.28 41.27
CA VAL A 6 -4.63 -28.33 40.51
C VAL A 6 -3.88 -27.07 40.08
N PRO A 7 -3.17 -26.34 40.95
CA PRO A 7 -2.42 -25.15 40.52
C PRO A 7 -1.21 -25.51 39.65
N PHE A 8 -0.61 -26.69 39.83
CA PHE A 8 0.50 -27.17 39.00
C PHE A 8 0.06 -27.42 37.55
N LEU A 9 -1.10 -28.07 37.37
CA LEU A 9 -1.69 -28.28 36.05
C LEU A 9 -2.07 -26.97 35.35
N LEU A 10 -2.55 -25.98 36.10
CA LEU A 10 -2.96 -24.68 35.55
C LEU A 10 -1.78 -23.85 35.00
N ILE A 11 -0.58 -23.94 35.58
CA ILE A 11 0.60 -23.20 35.08
C ILE A 11 1.08 -23.74 33.74
N THR A 12 0.98 -25.06 33.51
CA THR A 12 1.41 -25.68 32.24
C THR A 12 0.41 -25.50 31.09
N ALA A 13 -0.84 -25.13 31.39
CA ALA A 13 -1.89 -24.97 30.38
C ALA A 13 -1.89 -23.58 29.69
N VAL A 14 -0.97 -22.69 30.05
CA VAL A 14 -0.94 -21.31 29.56
C VAL A 14 -0.07 -21.21 28.30
N PHE A 15 -0.78 -21.26 27.16
CA PHE A 15 -0.52 -20.59 25.88
C PHE A 15 0.73 -20.99 25.07
N SER A 16 0.56 -22.00 24.20
CA SER A 16 1.21 -21.97 22.89
C SER A 16 0.32 -21.17 21.94
N ARG A 17 0.67 -19.91 21.64
CA ARG A 17 0.04 -19.16 20.54
C ARG A 17 0.83 -19.50 19.29
N LEU A 18 0.32 -20.45 18.50
CA LEU A 18 0.78 -20.62 17.12
C LEU A 18 0.44 -19.34 16.37
N ALA A 19 1.45 -18.63 15.87
CA ALA A 19 1.25 -17.59 14.87
C ALA A 19 0.85 -18.31 13.57
N ILE A 20 -0.42 -18.24 13.20
CA ILE A 20 -0.89 -18.73 11.91
C ILE A 20 -0.45 -17.68 10.90
N LEU A 21 0.52 -18.02 10.06
CA LEU A 21 0.77 -17.26 8.84
C LEU A 21 -0.27 -17.70 7.83
N GLU A 22 -1.33 -16.91 7.66
CA GLU A 22 -2.36 -17.14 6.65
C GLU A 22 -1.77 -16.86 5.26
N LEU A 23 -1.17 -17.90 4.68
CA LEU A 23 -0.81 -17.89 3.27
C LEU A 23 -2.10 -18.12 2.47
N ASN A 24 -2.70 -17.04 1.99
CA ASN A 24 -3.84 -17.09 1.07
C ASN A 24 -3.40 -17.67 -0.28
N LEU A 25 -3.33 -18.99 -0.36
CA LEU A 25 -3.25 -19.67 -1.65
C LEU A 25 -4.65 -19.66 -2.28
N PRO A 26 -4.82 -19.24 -3.55
CA PRO A 26 -6.12 -19.31 -4.21
C PRO A 26 -6.49 -20.77 -4.48
N GLY A 27 -7.04 -21.42 -3.46
CA GLY A 27 -7.80 -22.65 -3.55
C GLY A 27 -9.27 -22.30 -3.71
N SER A 28 -9.98 -23.04 -4.55
CA SER A 28 -11.40 -22.83 -4.87
C SER A 28 -12.29 -23.08 -3.64
N SER A 29 -12.38 -22.11 -2.74
CA SER A 29 -13.37 -22.03 -1.69
C SER A 29 -14.23 -20.80 -1.93
N THR A 30 -15.51 -21.03 -2.20
CA THR A 30 -16.56 -20.00 -2.28
C THR A 30 -16.95 -19.52 -0.87
N GLU A 31 -15.96 -19.18 -0.05
CA GLU A 31 -16.16 -18.34 1.11
C GLU A 31 -15.79 -16.94 0.67
N THR A 32 -16.80 -16.08 0.58
CA THR A 32 -16.60 -14.64 0.40
C THR A 32 -15.87 -14.14 1.64
N VAL A 33 -14.55 -14.09 1.57
CA VAL A 33 -13.75 -13.30 2.50
C VAL A 33 -14.33 -11.89 2.41
N ASP A 34 -14.80 -11.35 3.52
CA ASP A 34 -15.31 -9.99 3.55
C ASP A 34 -14.16 -9.08 3.04
N PRO A 35 -14.36 -8.33 1.93
CA PRO A 35 -13.33 -7.44 1.39
C PRO A 35 -12.80 -6.43 2.42
N GLN A 36 -13.52 -6.25 3.55
CA GLN A 36 -13.17 -5.37 4.65
C GLN A 36 -11.96 -5.82 5.49
N ASP A 37 -11.54 -7.10 5.45
CA ASP A 37 -10.39 -7.60 6.24
C ASP A 37 -9.05 -7.54 5.49
N GLN A 38 -9.05 -7.38 4.16
CA GLN A 38 -7.82 -7.04 3.46
C GLN A 38 -7.50 -5.56 3.66
N THR A 39 -6.59 -5.31 4.60
CA THR A 39 -6.04 -3.97 4.82
C THR A 39 -5.32 -3.52 3.55
N PHE A 40 -5.94 -2.62 2.77
CA PHE A 40 -5.30 -1.97 1.65
C PHE A 40 -4.05 -1.23 2.11
N ASN A 41 -2.92 -1.51 1.47
CA ASN A 41 -1.63 -0.86 1.71
C ASN A 41 -1.04 -0.40 0.37
N LEU A 42 -1.23 0.89 0.06
CA LEU A 42 -0.74 1.49 -1.16
C LEU A 42 0.79 1.42 -1.24
N GLU A 43 1.28 0.88 -2.35
CA GLU A 43 2.70 0.80 -2.68
C GLU A 43 2.92 1.39 -4.08
N ILE A 44 3.89 2.28 -4.20
CA ILE A 44 4.30 2.92 -5.46
C ILE A 44 5.76 2.56 -5.69
N ILE A 45 6.06 1.86 -6.79
CA ILE A 45 7.42 1.50 -7.17
C ILE A 45 7.84 2.39 -8.33
N VAL A 46 8.91 3.16 -8.14
CA VAL A 46 9.48 4.04 -9.16
C VAL A 46 10.69 3.34 -9.76
N ARG A 47 10.62 3.03 -11.05
CA ARG A 47 11.68 2.40 -11.84
C ARG A 47 12.09 3.34 -12.97
N LYS A 48 13.29 3.16 -13.51
CA LYS A 48 13.83 4.04 -14.57
C LYS A 48 12.94 4.15 -15.81
N ASP A 49 12.14 3.13 -16.09
CA ASP A 49 11.31 3.01 -17.29
C ASP A 49 9.79 3.09 -17.04
N LYS A 50 9.36 3.14 -15.77
CA LYS A 50 7.94 3.12 -15.40
C LYS A 50 7.70 3.39 -13.91
N ILE A 51 6.47 3.76 -13.59
CA ILE A 51 5.92 3.74 -12.24
C ILE A 51 4.92 2.58 -12.12
N GLU A 52 5.00 1.82 -11.05
CA GLU A 52 4.08 0.73 -10.74
C GLU A 52 3.29 1.13 -9.49
N ILE A 53 1.96 1.02 -9.53
CA ILE A 53 1.08 1.28 -8.38
C ILE A 53 0.45 -0.05 -8.00
N GLY A 54 0.51 -0.40 -6.72
CA GLY A 54 0.05 -1.68 -6.21
C GLY A 54 -0.55 -1.59 -4.82
N ASP A 55 -1.12 -2.71 -4.40
CA ASP A 55 -1.35 -3.01 -2.98
C ASP A 55 -0.35 -4.08 -2.57
N ARG A 56 0.36 -3.86 -1.47
CA ARG A 56 1.31 -4.83 -0.90
C ARG A 56 0.68 -6.22 -0.69
N ASN A 57 -0.62 -6.30 -0.46
CA ASN A 57 -1.34 -7.55 -0.21
C ASN A 57 -2.00 -8.17 -1.44
N GLN A 58 -2.40 -7.36 -2.43
CA GLN A 58 -3.16 -7.81 -3.60
C GLN A 58 -2.34 -7.80 -4.90
N GLY A 59 -1.17 -7.16 -4.88
CA GLY A 59 -0.28 -7.03 -6.02
C GLY A 59 -0.55 -5.78 -6.87
N LEU A 60 -0.15 -5.85 -8.13
CA LEU A 60 -0.09 -4.73 -9.06
C LEU A 60 -1.50 -4.24 -9.45
N LEU A 61 -1.73 -2.93 -9.33
CA LEU A 61 -2.98 -2.25 -9.67
C LEU A 61 -2.88 -1.40 -10.95
N GLY A 62 -1.67 -1.01 -11.35
CA GLY A 62 -1.41 -0.27 -12.58
C GLY A 62 0.09 -0.17 -12.88
N ILE A 63 0.43 -0.13 -14.17
CA ILE A 63 1.77 0.16 -14.67
C ILE A 63 1.66 1.39 -15.58
N TYR A 64 2.55 2.35 -15.33
CA TYR A 64 2.61 3.63 -16.00
C TYR A 64 4.01 3.76 -16.63
N PRO A 65 4.18 3.37 -17.90
CA PRO A 65 5.46 3.54 -18.59
C PRO A 65 5.81 5.03 -18.75
N LEU A 66 7.06 5.32 -19.10
CA LEU A 66 7.44 6.66 -19.54
C LEU A 66 6.56 7.12 -20.73
N THR A 67 6.32 8.42 -20.79
CA THR A 67 5.67 9.08 -21.93
C THR A 67 6.54 8.99 -23.18
N ASP A 68 5.99 9.39 -24.33
CA ASP A 68 6.75 9.43 -25.60
C ASP A 68 7.98 10.36 -25.54
N ASP A 69 7.97 11.34 -24.62
CA ASP A 69 9.07 12.26 -24.36
C ASP A 69 10.12 11.70 -23.37
N GLY A 70 9.90 10.49 -22.83
CA GLY A 70 10.78 9.83 -21.88
C GLY A 70 10.62 10.30 -20.44
N GLU A 71 9.53 10.98 -20.11
CA GLU A 71 9.22 11.47 -18.76
C GLU A 71 8.22 10.57 -18.04
N TYR A 72 8.15 10.65 -16.72
CA TYR A 72 7.13 9.93 -15.96
C TYR A 72 5.75 10.57 -16.16
N ASP A 73 4.74 9.73 -16.42
CA ASP A 73 3.36 10.17 -16.54
C ASP A 73 2.73 10.42 -15.15
N TYR A 74 3.06 11.56 -14.56
CA TYR A 74 2.53 11.97 -13.25
C TYR A 74 1.02 12.22 -13.27
N GLU A 75 0.44 12.56 -14.42
CA GLU A 75 -1.00 12.80 -14.56
C GLU A 75 -1.78 11.49 -14.45
N ALA A 76 -1.35 10.45 -15.16
CA ALA A 76 -1.94 9.12 -15.05
C ALA A 76 -1.76 8.52 -13.64
N VAL A 77 -0.60 8.75 -13.01
CA VAL A 77 -0.36 8.36 -11.61
C VAL A 77 -1.31 9.08 -10.66
N SER A 78 -1.45 10.40 -10.79
CA SER A 78 -2.34 11.21 -9.93
C SER A 78 -3.79 10.74 -10.09
N THR A 79 -4.25 10.56 -11.32
CA THR A 79 -5.58 10.03 -11.64
C THR A 79 -5.85 8.71 -10.93
N LYS A 80 -4.86 7.80 -10.94
CA LYS A 80 -5.01 6.51 -10.25
C LYS A 80 -5.10 6.65 -8.74
N LEU A 81 -4.32 7.54 -8.16
CA LEU A 81 -4.31 7.78 -6.73
C LEU A 81 -5.65 8.37 -6.26
N SER A 82 -6.26 9.26 -7.04
CA SER A 82 -7.61 9.78 -6.77
C SER A 82 -8.66 8.68 -6.81
N GLU A 83 -8.66 7.82 -7.84
CA GLU A 83 -9.55 6.64 -7.90
C GLU A 83 -9.40 5.72 -6.68
N LEU A 84 -8.17 5.53 -6.20
CA LEU A 84 -7.89 4.72 -5.02
C LEU A 84 -8.34 5.42 -3.74
N LYS A 85 -8.20 6.73 -3.66
CA LYS A 85 -8.67 7.52 -2.52
C LYS A 85 -10.19 7.48 -2.39
N ASP A 86 -10.92 7.58 -3.50
CA ASP A 86 -12.39 7.45 -3.52
C ASP A 86 -12.84 6.08 -2.99
N ARG A 87 -12.10 5.02 -3.35
CA ARG A 87 -12.38 3.66 -2.89
C ARG A 87 -12.01 3.45 -1.43
N TYR A 88 -10.96 4.11 -0.94
CA TYR A 88 -10.41 3.96 0.40
C TYR A 88 -10.26 5.30 1.13
N PRO A 89 -11.38 6.01 1.42
CA PRO A 89 -11.35 7.42 1.86
C PRO A 89 -10.65 7.63 3.21
N GLN A 90 -10.67 6.62 4.08
CA GLN A 90 -10.03 6.67 5.40
C GLN A 90 -8.53 6.36 5.38
N LYS A 91 -7.99 5.91 4.24
CA LYS A 91 -6.57 5.56 4.12
C LYS A 91 -5.75 6.81 3.85
N THR A 92 -4.63 6.90 4.54
CA THR A 92 -3.68 8.03 4.46
C THR A 92 -2.24 7.57 4.22
N ASN A 93 -1.96 6.27 4.38
CA ASN A 93 -0.62 5.71 4.28
C ASN A 93 -0.26 5.27 2.86
N ALA A 94 0.98 5.54 2.46
CA ALA A 94 1.58 5.10 1.20
C ALA A 94 3.04 4.69 1.41
N SER A 95 3.51 3.71 0.66
CA SER A 95 4.94 3.36 0.58
C SER A 95 5.47 3.68 -0.81
N ILE A 96 6.55 4.45 -0.90
CA ILE A 96 7.26 4.73 -2.15
C ILE A 96 8.56 3.93 -2.14
N LEU A 97 8.73 3.05 -3.12
CA LEU A 97 9.90 2.21 -3.29
C LEU A 97 10.66 2.64 -4.54
N LEU A 98 11.95 2.92 -4.40
CA LEU A 98 12.77 3.46 -5.49
C LEU A 98 13.75 2.42 -6.02
N GLU A 99 13.82 2.27 -7.34
CA GLU A 99 14.94 1.60 -7.98
C GLU A 99 16.25 2.37 -7.72
N SER A 100 17.39 1.69 -7.82
CA SER A 100 18.69 2.34 -7.75
C SER A 100 18.86 3.39 -8.85
N ASP A 101 19.56 4.49 -8.51
CA ASP A 101 19.84 5.63 -9.40
C ASP A 101 18.61 6.42 -9.89
N ILE A 102 17.48 6.39 -9.17
CA ILE A 102 16.41 7.36 -9.39
C ILE A 102 16.84 8.74 -8.88
N GLU A 103 16.60 9.78 -9.67
CA GLU A 103 16.93 11.15 -9.30
C GLU A 103 16.08 11.62 -8.10
N TYR A 104 16.69 12.41 -7.22
CA TYR A 104 16.00 12.95 -6.05
C TYR A 104 14.77 13.79 -6.43
N ASP A 105 14.85 14.51 -7.56
CA ASP A 105 13.73 15.31 -8.06
C ASP A 105 12.51 14.44 -8.41
N THR A 106 12.72 13.28 -9.06
CA THR A 106 11.66 12.31 -9.35
C THR A 106 10.96 11.86 -8.06
N LEU A 107 11.71 11.56 -7.00
CA LEU A 107 11.13 11.19 -5.71
C LEU A 107 10.23 12.32 -5.17
N VAL A 108 10.70 13.56 -5.19
CA VAL A 108 9.92 14.71 -4.70
C VAL A 108 8.65 14.88 -5.52
N GLN A 109 8.73 14.79 -6.84
CA GLN A 109 7.56 14.88 -7.72
C GLN A 109 6.52 13.78 -7.42
N VAL A 110 6.97 12.54 -7.23
CA VAL A 110 6.08 11.44 -6.82
C VAL A 110 5.47 11.69 -5.45
N MET A 111 6.26 12.15 -4.47
CA MET A 111 5.76 12.48 -3.13
C MET A 111 4.67 13.55 -3.16
N ASP A 112 4.85 14.60 -3.98
CA ASP A 112 3.85 15.66 -4.12
C ASP A 112 2.53 15.10 -4.68
N ARG A 113 2.61 14.19 -5.66
CA ARG A 113 1.42 13.59 -6.30
C ARG A 113 0.72 12.59 -5.41
N VAL A 114 1.47 11.89 -4.56
CA VAL A 114 0.92 10.95 -3.56
C VAL A 114 0.21 11.68 -2.43
N ARG A 115 0.63 12.91 -2.10
CA ARG A 115 0.13 13.64 -0.94
C ARG A 115 -1.17 14.39 -1.19
N VAL A 116 -1.28 15.12 -2.31
CA VAL A 116 -2.36 16.07 -2.54
C VAL A 116 -2.83 16.00 -3.99
N GLU A 117 -4.14 16.10 -4.18
CA GLU A 117 -4.76 16.41 -5.46
C GLU A 117 -5.19 17.88 -5.46
N GLU A 118 -4.90 18.58 -6.56
CA GLU A 118 -5.37 19.94 -6.79
C GLU A 118 -6.52 19.90 -7.80
N GLU A 119 -7.71 20.31 -7.38
CA GLU A 119 -8.90 20.42 -8.24
C GLU A 119 -9.26 21.89 -8.42
N ILE A 120 -9.68 22.28 -9.63
CA ILE A 120 -10.10 23.65 -9.91
C ILE A 120 -11.64 23.70 -9.86
N GLU A 121 -12.17 24.27 -8.77
CA GLU A 121 -13.60 24.52 -8.60
C GLU A 121 -13.87 26.03 -8.58
N ASP A 122 -14.79 26.50 -9.44
CA ASP A 122 -15.31 27.88 -9.44
C ASP A 122 -14.23 28.98 -9.33
N GLU A 123 -13.22 28.92 -10.21
CA GLU A 123 -12.08 29.86 -10.26
C GLU A 123 -11.14 29.82 -9.04
N SER A 124 -11.28 28.80 -8.17
CA SER A 124 -10.43 28.56 -7.01
C SER A 124 -9.75 27.19 -7.07
N VAL A 125 -8.54 27.11 -6.53
CA VAL A 125 -7.80 25.84 -6.41
C VAL A 125 -8.13 25.22 -5.05
N VAL A 126 -8.81 24.08 -5.08
CA VAL A 126 -9.10 23.26 -3.91
C VAL A 126 -8.04 22.17 -3.79
N ARG A 127 -7.52 21.96 -2.58
CA ARG A 127 -6.51 20.95 -2.29
C ARG A 127 -7.11 19.85 -1.44
N ASN A 128 -7.09 18.63 -1.95
CA ASN A 128 -7.60 17.45 -1.28
C ASN A 128 -6.45 16.53 -0.88
N ASP A 129 -6.43 16.10 0.38
CA ASP A 129 -5.40 15.16 0.85
C ASP A 129 -5.67 13.75 0.30
N LEU A 130 -4.64 13.16 -0.31
CA LEU A 130 -4.63 11.78 -0.79
C LEU A 130 -4.02 10.87 0.29
N PHE A 131 -2.73 10.54 0.17
CA PHE A 131 -2.01 9.64 1.07
C PHE A 131 -0.79 10.34 1.71
N PRO A 132 -0.99 11.23 2.68
CA PRO A 132 0.07 12.06 3.23
C PRO A 132 1.09 11.32 4.12
N ASP A 133 0.74 10.15 4.66
CA ASP A 133 1.61 9.38 5.54
C ASP A 133 2.55 8.48 4.72
N ILE A 134 3.58 9.09 4.15
CA ILE A 134 4.50 8.45 3.21
C ILE A 134 5.68 7.79 3.94
N SER A 135 5.96 6.54 3.59
CA SER A 135 7.19 5.82 3.91
C SER A 135 8.03 5.61 2.64
N ILE A 136 9.36 5.63 2.76
CA ILE A 136 10.28 5.49 1.61
C ILE A 136 11.18 4.26 1.83
N GLY A 137 11.43 3.50 0.77
CA GLY A 137 12.33 2.35 0.79
C GLY A 137 12.92 2.02 -0.58
N ASP A 138 13.66 0.91 -0.63
CA ASP A 138 14.25 0.41 -1.86
C ASP A 138 13.26 -0.51 -2.60
N ALA A 139 13.21 -0.37 -3.92
CA ALA A 139 12.46 -1.27 -4.78
C ALA A 139 13.09 -2.68 -4.76
N PRO A 140 12.26 -3.73 -4.77
CA PRO A 140 12.76 -5.09 -4.88
C PRO A 140 13.52 -5.29 -6.19
N VAL A 141 14.68 -5.92 -6.11
CA VAL A 141 15.45 -6.34 -7.29
C VAL A 141 14.59 -7.28 -8.12
N THR A 142 14.37 -6.93 -9.38
CA THR A 142 13.53 -7.69 -10.32
C THR A 142 14.36 -8.17 -11.49
#